data_AF-A0A919IW17-F1
#
_entry.id   AF-A0A919IW17-F1
#
_cell.length_a   1.000
_cell.length_b   1.000
_cell.length_c   1.000
_cell.angle_alpha   90.00
_cell.angle_beta   90.00
_cell.angle_gamma   90.00
#
_symmetry.space_group_name_H-M   'P 1'
#
loop_
_entity.id
_entity.type
_entity.pdbx_description
1 polymer ?
#
loop_
_entity_poly.entity_id
_entity_poly.type
_entity_poly.pdbx_seq_one_letter_code
_entity_poly.pdbx_strand_id
1 'polypeptide(L)'
;MELDPQDYDALLHGQSMVEKWRRSDHAAAVAAELMKLHGGTVPMSELLWAGAEAFLPRQWNAGRAAEPPAAAADIYERWRRLHERRLRRQRQADGKS
;
A
#
# COMPACT_ATOMS: atom_id res chain seq x y z
N MET A 1 -11.81 11.07 -0.83
CA MET A 1 -11.60 10.73 0.59
C MET A 1 -10.79 11.90 1.12
N GLU A 2 -11.43 12.84 1.81
CA GLU A 2 -10.71 13.91 2.51
C GLU A 2 -10.03 13.29 3.72
N LEU A 3 -8.74 13.58 3.89
CA LEU A 3 -7.99 13.25 5.09
C LEU A 3 -8.43 14.19 6.21
N ASP A 4 -8.60 13.66 7.41
CA ASP A 4 -8.86 14.48 8.59
C ASP A 4 -7.71 15.50 8.78
N PRO A 5 -7.99 16.77 9.11
CA PRO A 5 -6.94 17.79 9.28
C PRO A 5 -5.83 17.39 10.26
N GLN A 6 -6.13 16.59 11.28
CA GLN A 6 -5.12 16.08 12.23
C GLN A 6 -4.17 15.05 11.58
N ASP A 7 -4.67 14.24 10.65
CA ASP A 7 -3.85 13.29 9.91
C ASP A 7 -2.91 13.99 8.93
N TYR A 8 -3.33 15.16 8.40
CA TYR A 8 -2.51 15.99 7.50
C TYR A 8 -1.33 16.64 8.22
N ASP A 9 -1.56 17.19 9.42
CA ASP A 9 -0.52 17.83 10.23
C ASP A 9 0.49 16.79 10.75
N ALA A 10 0.01 15.62 11.16
CA ALA A 10 0.86 14.50 11.54
C ALA A 10 1.71 13.98 10.35
N LEU A 11 1.18 14.02 9.12
CA LEU A 11 1.90 13.68 7.88
C LEU A 11 3.06 14.66 7.64
N LEU A 12 2.82 15.96 7.78
CA LEU A 12 3.83 17.01 7.58
C LEU A 12 4.95 16.97 8.62
N HIS A 13 4.64 16.57 9.85
CA HIS A 13 5.62 16.51 10.95
C HIS A 13 6.27 15.13 11.12
N GLY A 14 6.03 14.18 10.21
CA GLY A 14 6.60 12.84 10.29
C GLY A 14 6.14 12.03 11.51
N GLN A 15 5.04 12.45 12.15
CA GLN A 15 4.42 11.81 13.30
C GLN A 15 3.22 10.95 12.94
N SER A 16 2.83 10.94 11.66
CA SER A 16 1.71 10.12 11.18
C SER A 16 1.99 8.64 11.43
N MET A 17 0.92 7.92 11.72
CA MET A 17 0.97 6.48 11.93
C MET A 17 1.55 5.75 10.70
N VAL A 18 1.29 6.31 9.51
CA VAL A 18 1.84 5.82 8.24
C VAL A 18 3.37 5.95 8.23
N GLU A 19 3.91 7.11 8.60
CA GLU A 19 5.38 7.33 8.64
C GLU A 19 6.06 6.45 9.69
N LYS A 20 5.43 6.28 10.86
CA LYS A 20 5.93 5.37 11.89
C LYS A 20 5.96 3.92 11.41
N TRP A 21 4.89 3.46 10.75
CA TRP A 21 4.84 2.13 10.17
C TRP A 21 5.87 1.97 9.04
N ARG A 22 6.00 2.94 8.13
CA ARG A 22 7.00 2.92 7.04
C ARG A 22 8.43 2.70 7.53
N ARG A 23 8.77 3.21 8.72
CA ARG A 23 10.09 3.05 9.35
C ARG A 23 10.24 1.77 10.21
N SER A 24 9.19 0.97 10.32
CA SER A 24 9.21 -0.25 11.14
C SER A 24 9.78 -1.45 10.40
N ASP A 25 10.35 -2.40 11.14
CA ASP A 25 10.79 -3.69 10.61
C ASP A 25 9.65 -4.46 9.93
N HIS A 26 8.43 -4.26 10.40
CA HIS A 26 7.24 -4.87 9.81
C HIS A 26 7.00 -4.39 8.38
N ALA A 27 7.15 -3.09 8.11
CA ALA A 27 7.03 -2.57 6.74
C ALA A 27 8.17 -3.07 5.83
N ALA A 28 9.40 -3.18 6.36
CA ALA A 28 10.52 -3.74 5.61
C ALA A 28 10.28 -5.22 5.23
N ALA A 29 9.78 -6.02 6.17
CA ALA A 29 9.43 -7.42 5.92
C ALA A 29 8.31 -7.56 4.89
N VAL A 30 7.25 -6.75 4.99
CA VAL A 30 6.16 -6.75 4.01
C VAL A 30 6.67 -6.36 2.62
N ALA A 31 7.55 -5.37 2.52
CA ALA A 31 8.15 -4.96 1.25
C ALA A 31 8.99 -6.10 0.62
N ALA A 32 9.75 -6.83 1.42
CA ALA A 32 10.53 -7.97 0.95
C ALA A 32 9.63 -9.09 0.37
N GLU A 33 8.52 -9.40 1.05
CA GLU A 33 7.54 -10.38 0.55
C GLU A 33 6.85 -9.91 -0.73
N LEU A 34 6.53 -8.61 -0.83
CA LEU A 34 5.97 -8.03 -2.05
C LEU A 34 6.93 -8.11 -3.25
N MET A 35 8.23 -7.88 -3.03
CA MET A 35 9.24 -8.05 -4.09
C MET A 35 9.29 -9.49 -4.60
N LYS A 36 9.16 -10.49 -3.72
CA LYS A 36 9.09 -11.91 -4.10
C LYS A 36 7.83 -12.20 -4.92
N LEU A 37 6.67 -11.70 -4.51
CA LEU A 37 5.40 -11.93 -5.19
C LEU A 37 5.33 -11.27 -6.58
N HIS A 38 5.92 -10.08 -6.72
CA HIS A 38 5.94 -9.36 -7.99
C HIS A 38 7.01 -9.89 -8.96
N GLY A 39 8.03 -10.59 -8.46
CA GLY A 39 9.16 -11.07 -9.26
C GLY A 39 10.15 -9.97 -9.64
N GLY A 40 10.26 -8.91 -8.84
CA GLY A 40 11.15 -7.78 -9.13
C GLY A 40 11.05 -6.63 -8.13
N THR A 41 11.71 -5.52 -8.46
CA THR A 41 11.61 -4.30 -7.64
C THR A 41 10.24 -3.72 -7.85
N VAL A 42 9.43 -3.69 -6.80
CA VAL A 42 8.20 -2.94 -6.85
C VAL A 42 8.52 -1.47 -6.57
N PRO A 43 8.12 -0.52 -7.43
CA PRO A 43 8.10 0.87 -7.02
C PRO A 43 7.24 0.98 -5.76
N MET A 44 7.88 1.27 -4.63
CA MET A 44 7.23 1.42 -3.34
C MET A 44 6.07 2.43 -3.43
N SER A 45 6.21 3.45 -4.30
CA SER A 45 5.19 4.44 -4.65
C SER A 45 3.90 3.86 -5.24
N GLU A 46 3.92 2.71 -5.91
CA GLU A 46 2.71 2.10 -6.47
C GLU A 46 2.02 1.11 -5.52
N LEU A 47 2.79 0.34 -4.73
CA LEU A 47 2.22 -0.61 -3.77
C LEU A 47 1.80 0.03 -2.45
N LEU A 48 2.46 1.10 -2.00
CA LEU A 48 2.08 1.82 -0.79
C LEU A 48 0.70 2.48 -0.92
N TRP A 49 0.40 3.06 -2.08
CA TRP A 49 -0.90 3.69 -2.37
C TRP A 49 -2.02 2.69 -2.66
N ALA A 50 -1.70 1.42 -2.93
CA ALA A 50 -2.69 0.36 -3.20
C ALA A 50 -3.39 -0.19 -1.94
N GLY A 51 -3.36 0.56 -0.83
CA GLY A 51 -4.12 0.27 0.38
C GLY A 51 -3.30 -0.26 1.55
N ALA A 52 -1.98 -0.42 1.38
CA ALA A 52 -1.08 -0.77 2.48
C ALA A 52 -1.15 0.30 3.58
N GLU A 53 -1.02 1.58 3.20
CA GLU A 53 -1.04 2.72 4.12
C GLU A 53 -2.42 3.01 4.70
N ALA A 54 -3.48 2.58 4.01
CA ALA A 54 -4.85 2.79 4.48
C ALA A 54 -5.28 1.77 5.55
N PHE A 55 -4.59 0.61 5.66
CA PHE A 55 -5.03 -0.50 6.51
C PHE A 55 -3.97 -0.96 7.52
N LEU A 56 -2.73 -1.12 7.09
CA LEU A 56 -1.68 -1.74 7.90
C LEU A 56 -1.19 -0.89 9.06
N PRO A 57 -1.01 0.45 8.93
CA PRO A 57 -0.55 1.28 10.04
C PRO A 57 -1.43 1.17 11.28
N ARG A 58 -2.76 1.11 11.09
CA ARG A 58 -3.73 1.00 12.20
C ARG A 58 -3.68 -0.37 12.88
N GLN A 59 -3.59 -1.45 12.11
CA GLN A 59 -3.49 -2.80 12.67
C GLN A 59 -2.15 -3.02 13.36
N TRP A 60 -1.06 -2.55 12.76
CA TRP A 60 0.29 -2.59 13.33
C TRP A 60 0.38 -1.83 14.65
N ASN A 61 -0.11 -0.58 14.69
CA ASN A 61 -0.11 0.22 15.92
C ASN A 61 -0.99 -0.40 17.03
N ALA A 62 -2.00 -1.20 16.66
CA ALA A 62 -2.83 -1.94 17.60
C ALA A 62 -2.27 -3.32 17.98
N GLY A 63 -1.07 -3.69 17.53
CA GLY A 63 -0.46 -5.01 17.77
C GLY A 63 -1.21 -6.17 17.11
N ARG A 64 -2.02 -5.88 16.07
CA ARG A 64 -2.89 -6.82 15.35
C ARG A 64 -2.55 -6.91 13.85
N ALA A 65 -1.35 -6.46 13.46
CA ALA A 65 -0.90 -6.61 12.09
C ALA A 65 -0.82 -8.09 11.72
N ALA A 66 -1.28 -8.41 10.51
CA ALA A 66 -1.05 -9.73 9.95
C ALA A 66 0.44 -9.97 9.76
N GLU A 67 0.84 -11.24 9.76
CA GLU A 67 2.21 -11.62 9.44
C GLU A 67 2.64 -11.06 8.07
N PRO A 68 3.92 -10.68 7.88
CA PRO A 68 4.37 -10.03 6.66
C PRO A 68 3.98 -10.72 5.34
N PRO A 69 4.03 -12.07 5.21
CA PRO A 69 3.60 -12.75 3.98
C PRO A 69 2.10 -12.58 3.69
N ALA A 70 1.25 -12.66 4.73
CA ALA A 70 -0.19 -12.49 4.59
C ALA A 70 -0.55 -11.04 4.24
N ALA A 71 0.08 -10.08 4.93
CA ALA A 71 -0.09 -8.66 4.63
C ALA A 71 0.35 -8.34 3.18
N ALA A 72 1.48 -8.88 2.73
CA ALA A 72 1.96 -8.71 1.37
C ALA A 72 1.00 -9.28 0.32
N ALA A 73 0.45 -10.48 0.54
CA ALA A 73 -0.52 -11.10 -0.37
C ALA A 73 -1.80 -10.24 -0.50
N ASP A 74 -2.32 -9.72 0.61
CA ASP A 74 -3.51 -8.86 0.63
C ASP A 74 -3.29 -7.55 -0.14
N ILE A 75 -2.14 -6.91 0.05
CA ILE A 75 -1.76 -5.69 -0.68
C ILE A 75 -1.62 -6.00 -2.17
N TYR A 76 -0.93 -7.09 -2.51
CA TYR A 76 -0.68 -7.47 -3.90
C TYR A 76 -1.99 -7.73 -4.65
N GLU A 77 -2.93 -8.45 -4.04
CA GLU A 77 -4.23 -8.72 -4.65
C GLU A 77 -5.08 -7.46 -4.83
N ARG A 78 -4.98 -6.49 -3.91
CA ARG A 78 -5.64 -5.18 -4.08
C ARG A 78 -5.03 -4.38 -5.22
N TRP A 79 -3.71 -4.33 -5.29
CA TRP A 79 -2.99 -3.68 -6.39
C TRP A 79 -3.34 -4.32 -7.74
N ARG A 80 -3.29 -5.65 -7.84
CA ARG A 80 -3.62 -6.39 -9.05
C ARG A 80 -5.02 -6.03 -9.56
N ARG A 81 -6.02 -6.02 -8.68
CA ARG A 81 -7.40 -5.62 -9.02
C ARG A 81 -7.52 -4.16 -9.47
N LEU A 82 -6.73 -3.24 -8.90
CA LEU A 82 -6.70 -1.84 -9.35
C LEU A 82 -6.02 -1.70 -10.71
N HIS A 83 -4.89 -2.39 -10.90
CA HIS A 83 -4.12 -2.39 -12.13
C HIS A 83 -4.93 -2.97 -13.29
N GLU A 84 -5.56 -4.14 -13.11
CA GLU A 84 -6.46 -4.73 -14.09
C GLU A 84 -7.62 -3.81 -14.46
N ARG A 85 -8.21 -3.10 -13.49
CA ARG A 85 -9.26 -2.11 -13.74
C ARG A 85 -8.75 -0.93 -14.57
N ARG A 86 -7.55 -0.43 -14.31
CA ARG A 86 -6.92 0.64 -15.10
C ARG A 86 -6.64 0.19 -16.52
N LEU A 87 -6.04 -0.97 -16.71
CA LEU A 87 -5.77 -1.56 -18.02
C LEU A 87 -7.07 -1.75 -18.84
N ARG A 88 -8.15 -2.22 -18.21
CA ARG A 88 -9.45 -2.36 -18.87
C ARG A 88 -10.00 -1.01 -19.36
N ARG A 89 -9.85 0.05 -18.56
CA ARG A 89 -10.26 1.40 -18.96
C ARG A 89 -9.41 1.95 -20.11
N GLN A 90 -8.09 1.74 -20.06
CA GLN A 90 -7.18 2.16 -21.13
C GLN A 90 -7.53 1.46 -22.44
N ARG A 91 -7.72 0.14 -22.43
CA ARG A 91 -8.13 -0.61 -23.64
C ARG A 91 -9.48 -0.15 -24.22
N GLN A 92 -10.43 0.26 -23.37
CA GLN A 92 -11.71 0.82 -23.84
C GLN A 92 -11.59 2.25 -24.39
N ALA A 93 -10.61 3.02 -23.93
CA ALA A 93 -10.31 4.34 -24.45
C ALA A 93 -9.56 4.24 -25.80
N ASP A 94 -8.60 3.33 -25.92
CA ASP A 94 -7.81 3.12 -27.14
C ASP A 94 -8.63 2.46 -28.26
N GLY A 95 -9.62 1.63 -27.93
CA GLY A 95 -10.54 1.02 -28.91
C GLY A 95 -11.65 1.95 -29.43
N LYS A 96 -11.66 3.22 -29.01
CA LYS A 96 -12.61 4.26 -29.46
C LYS A 96 -11.96 5.35 -30.35
N SER A 97 -10.67 5.20 -30.68
CA SER A 97 -9.96 6.06 -31.65
C SER A 97 -10.02 5.48 -33.06
#